data_AF-A0A3A5ZBS4-F1
#
_entry.id   AF-A0A3A5ZBS4-F1
#
_cell.length_a   1.000
_cell.length_b   1.000
_cell.length_c   1.000
_cell.angle_alpha   90.00
_cell.angle_beta   90.00
_cell.angle_gamma   90.00
#
_symmetry.space_group_name_H-M   'P 1'
#
loop_
_entity.id
_entity.type
_entity.pdbx_description
1 polymer ?
#
loop_
_entity_poly.entity_id
_entity_poly.type
_entity_poly.pdbx_seq_one_letter_code
_entity_poly.pdbx_strand_id
1 'polypeptide(L)'
;MNAELNSIKGKKVLVIGDVMLDTYHIGDVKRISPEAPVPVVRVTRTYNVLGGAANVARNLLGLGCSPYVVSLLGNDHNGNTMQEMFADLGIRNELFHTEHPTITKTRVIGNSQQVVRLDFETENECLNEETEQKLLDAVKRALPEVDIVVISDYGKGVCNDTVCQQVISASAGQGKKVIIDPKGTNWEKYRSATIITPNLKELSAVSGVDVRNEDKEIHSAADRILKEYNLTSLLVTRSEKGMSYIAPDASQDIPTEAREVYDVSGAGDTVVATLAAALAAGIPIADAIYLANKAAGIVVGKIGTSPILFKELQDELQIGKPASKLIPIPQLADTIKQLRAQERKIIFTNGCFDILHKGHVCYLEKAKRLGDVLIVGLNSDSSVKRLKGESRPINDESARSTVLAALEAVDYVVIFTEDTPLNLIRTVAPDVLVKGGDYAIENIVGREYAQETVTIPFVDGYSTTKTIGAINQEKQ
;
A
#
# COMPACT_ATOMS: atom_id res chain seq x y z
N MET A 1 10.95 11.65 2.97
CA MET A 1 10.17 10.40 3.07
C MET A 1 10.95 9.15 3.54
N ASN A 2 12.00 8.63 2.87
CA ASN A 2 12.66 7.38 3.33
C ASN A 2 13.32 7.45 4.73
N ALA A 3 13.92 8.59 5.08
CA ALA A 3 14.46 8.81 6.43
C ALA A 3 13.34 8.88 7.48
N GLU A 4 12.22 9.52 7.14
CA GLU A 4 11.03 9.62 7.99
C GLU A 4 10.35 8.25 8.14
N LEU A 5 10.23 7.45 7.08
CA LEU A 5 9.66 6.10 7.17
C LEU A 5 10.46 5.23 8.14
N ASN A 6 11.79 5.28 8.10
CA ASN A 6 12.60 4.51 9.05
C ASN A 6 12.37 4.92 10.52
N SER A 7 11.91 6.14 10.79
CA SER A 7 11.65 6.61 12.15
C SER A 7 10.42 5.98 12.82
N ILE A 8 9.58 5.26 12.06
CA ILE A 8 8.45 4.49 12.63
C ILE A 8 8.91 3.20 13.32
N LYS A 9 10.09 2.67 12.97
CA LYS A 9 10.58 1.42 13.56
C LYS A 9 10.80 1.57 15.06
N GLY A 10 10.35 0.57 15.81
CA GLY A 10 10.43 0.52 17.27
C GLY A 10 9.45 1.44 18.00
N LYS A 11 8.58 2.18 17.28
CA LYS A 11 7.54 2.98 17.93
C LYS A 11 6.54 2.12 18.66
N LYS A 12 6.19 2.51 19.87
CA LYS A 12 5.34 1.75 20.76
C LYS A 12 3.92 2.27 20.66
N VAL A 13 2.99 1.38 20.31
CA VAL A 13 1.59 1.76 20.07
C VAL A 13 0.70 0.92 20.96
N LEU A 14 -0.08 1.57 21.83
CA LEU A 14 -1.12 0.90 22.60
C LEU A 14 -2.35 0.74 21.70
N VAL A 15 -2.82 -0.49 21.52
CA VAL A 15 -4.05 -0.81 20.82
C VAL A 15 -5.04 -1.35 21.84
N ILE A 16 -6.15 -0.64 22.05
CA ILE A 16 -7.29 -1.12 22.82
C ILE A 16 -8.49 -1.28 21.89
N GLY A 17 -9.23 -2.38 22.02
CA GLY A 17 -10.39 -2.61 21.16
C GLY A 17 -10.78 -4.05 21.08
N ASP A 18 -11.71 -4.37 20.19
CA ASP A 18 -12.25 -5.70 20.04
C ASP A 18 -11.30 -6.58 19.19
N VAL A 19 -10.74 -7.63 19.78
CA VAL A 19 -9.95 -8.62 19.05
C VAL A 19 -10.85 -9.74 18.53
N MET A 20 -10.54 -10.28 17.35
CA MET A 20 -11.30 -11.38 16.78
C MET A 20 -10.43 -12.35 15.99
N LEU A 21 -10.92 -13.58 15.82
CA LEU A 21 -10.30 -14.62 15.02
C LEU A 21 -10.99 -14.70 13.65
N ASP A 22 -10.25 -14.43 12.57
CA ASP A 22 -10.71 -14.71 11.22
C ASP A 22 -10.28 -16.12 10.81
N THR A 23 -11.23 -17.03 10.64
CA THR A 23 -10.96 -18.43 10.25
C THR A 23 -11.35 -18.64 8.79
N TYR A 24 -10.46 -19.24 8.00
CA TYR A 24 -10.68 -19.52 6.58
C TYR A 24 -10.68 -21.01 6.32
N HIS A 25 -11.80 -21.53 5.82
CA HIS A 25 -11.90 -22.89 5.28
C HIS A 25 -11.94 -22.82 3.75
N ILE A 26 -10.85 -23.27 3.12
CA ILE A 26 -10.71 -23.33 1.66
C ILE A 26 -11.02 -24.75 1.19
N GLY A 27 -11.84 -24.89 0.16
CA GLY A 27 -12.19 -26.19 -0.39
C GLY A 27 -12.73 -26.15 -1.81
N ASP A 28 -13.06 -27.35 -2.32
CA ASP A 28 -13.69 -27.54 -3.61
C ASP A 28 -15.19 -27.74 -3.46
N VAL A 29 -15.97 -27.22 -4.40
CA VAL A 29 -17.40 -27.52 -4.53
C VAL A 29 -17.60 -28.34 -5.80
N LYS A 30 -17.91 -29.63 -5.63
CA LYS A 30 -18.11 -30.58 -6.75
C LYS A 30 -19.53 -31.10 -6.87
N ARG A 31 -20.36 -30.94 -5.85
CA ARG A 31 -21.72 -31.46 -5.80
C ARG A 31 -22.63 -30.61 -4.92
N ILE A 32 -23.92 -30.73 -5.15
CA ILE A 32 -24.97 -30.27 -4.25
C ILE A 32 -25.29 -31.38 -3.25
N SER A 33 -25.71 -31.02 -2.04
CA SER A 33 -26.08 -31.98 -1.00
C SER A 33 -27.33 -32.77 -1.42
N PRO A 34 -27.40 -34.09 -1.15
CA PRO A 34 -28.61 -34.87 -1.33
C PRO A 34 -29.69 -34.55 -0.28
N GLU A 35 -29.33 -33.86 0.81
CA GLU A 35 -30.22 -33.54 1.94
C GLU A 35 -30.93 -32.19 1.76
N ALA A 36 -30.29 -31.24 1.06
CA ALA A 36 -30.81 -29.89 0.84
C ALA A 36 -30.16 -29.28 -0.42
N PRO A 37 -30.79 -28.31 -1.09
CA PRO A 37 -30.25 -27.66 -2.30
C PRO A 37 -29.13 -26.65 -1.96
N VAL A 38 -28.09 -27.12 -1.26
CA VAL A 38 -26.93 -26.33 -0.82
C VAL A 38 -25.63 -26.97 -1.32
N PRO A 39 -24.59 -26.17 -1.62
CA PRO A 39 -23.29 -26.70 -2.03
C PRO A 39 -22.61 -27.47 -0.89
N VAL A 40 -21.95 -28.58 -1.23
CA VAL A 40 -21.05 -29.29 -0.29
C VAL A 40 -19.62 -28.85 -0.56
N VAL A 41 -19.04 -28.13 0.42
CA VAL A 41 -17.64 -27.71 0.37
C VAL A 41 -16.77 -28.80 1.00
N ARG A 42 -15.90 -29.43 0.21
CA ARG A 42 -14.88 -30.33 0.73
C ARG A 42 -13.65 -29.50 1.09
N VAL A 43 -13.51 -29.18 2.38
CA VAL A 43 -12.39 -28.39 2.90
C VAL A 43 -11.07 -29.13 2.66
N THR A 44 -10.11 -28.45 2.05
CA THR A 44 -8.75 -28.94 1.78
C THR A 44 -7.70 -28.22 2.60
N ARG A 45 -8.00 -27.00 3.06
CA ARG A 45 -7.11 -26.19 3.89
C ARG A 45 -7.91 -25.34 4.87
N THR A 46 -7.44 -25.28 6.11
CA THR A 46 -7.92 -24.35 7.14
C THR A 46 -6.76 -23.50 7.61
N TYR A 47 -6.96 -22.20 7.80
CA TYR A 47 -6.00 -21.34 8.46
C TYR A 47 -6.69 -20.20 9.20
N ASN A 48 -6.01 -19.69 10.23
CA ASN A 48 -6.51 -18.66 11.12
C ASN A 48 -5.68 -17.39 10.98
N VAL A 49 -6.32 -16.25 11.16
CA VAL A 49 -5.71 -14.92 11.06
C VAL A 49 -6.25 -14.04 12.20
N LEU A 50 -5.39 -13.22 12.80
CA LEU A 50 -5.86 -12.23 13.79
C LEU A 50 -6.61 -11.11 13.06
N GLY A 51 -7.84 -10.86 13.48
CA GLY A 51 -8.75 -9.83 12.99
C GLY A 51 -9.00 -8.71 14.01
N GLY A 52 -9.68 -7.65 13.58
CA GLY A 52 -10.06 -6.53 14.44
C GLY A 52 -8.86 -5.77 15.01
N ALA A 53 -8.91 -5.39 16.29
CA ALA A 53 -7.81 -4.74 16.98
C ALA A 53 -6.49 -5.54 16.90
N ALA A 54 -6.58 -6.88 16.82
CA ALA A 54 -5.41 -7.74 16.66
C ALA A 54 -4.80 -7.66 15.24
N ASN A 55 -5.61 -7.35 14.21
CA ASN A 55 -5.11 -7.06 12.87
C ASN A 55 -4.40 -5.71 12.80
N VAL A 56 -4.90 -4.68 13.50
CA VAL A 56 -4.19 -3.40 13.66
C VAL A 56 -2.80 -3.64 14.27
N ALA A 57 -2.71 -4.45 15.33
CA ALA A 57 -1.45 -4.84 15.94
C ALA A 57 -0.52 -5.59 14.97
N ARG A 58 -1.04 -6.51 14.14
CA ARG A 58 -0.24 -7.20 13.10
C ARG A 58 0.31 -6.24 12.04
N ASN A 59 -0.48 -5.27 11.61
CA ASN A 59 -0.02 -4.24 10.67
C ASN A 59 1.09 -3.39 11.30
N LEU A 60 0.94 -2.97 12.56
CA LEU A 60 1.98 -2.26 13.30
C LEU A 60 3.27 -3.07 13.40
N LEU A 61 3.17 -4.36 13.74
CA LEU A 61 4.33 -5.26 13.79
C LEU A 61 4.99 -5.38 12.40
N GLY A 62 4.20 -5.52 11.33
CA GLY A 62 4.70 -5.58 9.96
C GLY A 62 5.45 -4.32 9.53
N LEU A 63 5.02 -3.14 9.99
CA LEU A 63 5.72 -1.86 9.83
C LEU A 63 6.98 -1.73 10.72
N GLY A 64 7.27 -2.71 11.56
CA GLY A 64 8.41 -2.71 12.48
C GLY A 64 8.18 -1.92 13.77
N CYS A 65 6.93 -1.61 14.10
CA CYS A 65 6.55 -1.03 15.39
C CYS A 65 6.45 -2.10 16.48
N SER A 66 6.27 -1.67 17.73
CA SER A 66 6.07 -2.53 18.90
C SER A 66 4.66 -2.33 19.45
N PRO A 67 3.66 -3.08 18.94
CA PRO A 67 2.29 -2.98 19.43
C PRO A 67 2.17 -3.58 20.85
N TYR A 68 1.30 -2.97 21.65
CA TYR A 68 0.82 -3.52 22.91
C TYR A 68 -0.72 -3.56 22.86
N VAL A 69 -1.30 -4.76 22.92
CA VAL A 69 -2.76 -4.96 22.86
C VAL A 69 -3.38 -5.12 24.24
N VAL A 70 -4.47 -4.38 24.52
CA VAL A 70 -5.34 -4.57 25.68
C VAL A 70 -6.75 -4.87 25.17
N SER A 71 -7.32 -6.02 25.56
CA SER A 71 -8.61 -6.45 25.03
C SER A 71 -9.27 -7.53 25.89
N LEU A 72 -10.42 -8.04 25.43
CA LEU A 72 -11.15 -9.17 25.97
C LEU A 72 -11.05 -10.38 25.05
N LEU A 73 -11.11 -11.57 25.64
CA LEU A 73 -11.05 -12.82 24.92
C LEU A 73 -11.95 -13.87 25.58
N GLY A 74 -12.63 -14.69 24.79
CA GLY A 74 -13.42 -15.78 25.36
C GLY A 74 -12.55 -16.85 26.00
N ASN A 75 -13.11 -17.57 26.97
CA ASN A 75 -12.47 -18.76 27.54
C ASN A 75 -12.85 -20.01 26.74
N ASP A 76 -12.40 -20.08 25.49
CA ASP A 76 -12.72 -21.14 24.54
C ASP A 76 -11.52 -21.53 23.67
N HIS A 77 -11.73 -22.52 22.77
CA HIS A 77 -10.69 -23.00 21.87
C HIS A 77 -10.12 -21.90 20.95
N ASN A 78 -10.98 -20.99 20.47
CA ASN A 78 -10.57 -19.89 19.61
C ASN A 78 -9.76 -18.85 20.40
N GLY A 79 -10.11 -18.62 21.67
CA GLY A 79 -9.35 -17.80 22.60
C GLY A 79 -7.94 -18.35 22.82
N ASN A 80 -7.83 -19.65 23.12
CA ASN A 80 -6.53 -20.30 23.25
C ASN A 80 -5.69 -20.20 21.96
N THR A 81 -6.33 -20.41 20.81
CA THR A 81 -5.69 -20.24 19.49
C THR A 81 -5.16 -18.82 19.30
N MET A 82 -5.94 -17.79 19.66
CA MET A 82 -5.49 -16.41 19.57
C MET A 82 -4.30 -16.13 20.50
N GLN A 83 -4.33 -16.62 21.75
CA GLN A 83 -3.21 -16.47 22.69
C GLN A 83 -1.92 -17.07 22.14
N GLU A 84 -1.98 -18.27 21.55
CA GLU A 84 -0.85 -18.90 20.86
C GLU A 84 -0.33 -18.03 19.70
N MET A 85 -1.23 -17.52 18.85
CA MET A 85 -0.86 -16.63 17.74
C MET A 85 -0.21 -15.31 18.21
N PHE A 86 -0.69 -14.73 19.31
CA PHE A 86 -0.07 -13.55 19.92
C PHE A 86 1.34 -13.85 20.43
N ALA A 87 1.53 -15.03 21.06
CA ALA A 87 2.83 -15.48 21.56
C ALA A 87 3.82 -15.76 20.42
N ASP A 88 3.39 -16.47 19.37
CA ASP A 88 4.20 -16.78 18.19
C ASP A 88 4.71 -15.52 17.47
N LEU A 89 3.87 -14.49 17.43
CA LEU A 89 4.23 -13.19 16.84
C LEU A 89 5.04 -12.29 17.79
N GLY A 90 5.17 -12.67 19.07
CA GLY A 90 5.84 -11.85 20.08
C GLY A 90 5.14 -10.51 20.37
N ILE A 91 3.82 -10.43 20.15
CA ILE A 91 3.05 -9.21 20.41
C ILE A 91 2.70 -9.15 21.90
N ARG A 92 3.18 -8.12 22.60
CA ARG A 92 2.82 -7.86 24.00
C ARG A 92 1.31 -7.65 24.11
N ASN A 93 0.68 -8.31 25.06
CA ASN A 93 -0.76 -8.21 25.26
C ASN A 93 -1.16 -8.40 26.74
N GLU A 94 -2.28 -7.78 27.12
CA GLU A 94 -3.06 -8.08 28.32
C GLU A 94 -4.50 -8.38 27.85
N LEU A 95 -4.79 -9.67 27.63
CA LEU A 95 -6.10 -10.17 27.19
C LEU A 95 -6.86 -10.73 28.40
N PHE A 96 -7.95 -10.08 28.78
CA PHE A 96 -8.77 -10.52 29.92
C PHE A 96 -9.89 -11.45 29.46
N HIS A 97 -10.16 -12.50 30.24
CA HIS A 97 -11.23 -13.42 29.90
C HIS A 97 -12.61 -12.80 30.10
N THR A 98 -13.49 -13.00 29.12
CA THR A 98 -14.93 -12.74 29.21
C THR A 98 -15.71 -14.06 29.29
N GLU A 99 -16.95 -13.98 29.79
CA GLU A 99 -17.93 -15.07 29.77
C GLU A 99 -18.49 -15.33 28.35
N HIS A 100 -18.29 -14.40 27.43
CA HIS A 100 -18.74 -14.50 26.04
C HIS A 100 -17.73 -15.29 25.19
N PRO A 101 -18.19 -15.93 24.09
CA PRO A 101 -17.29 -16.62 23.18
C PRO A 101 -16.35 -15.63 22.50
N THR A 102 -15.15 -16.10 22.17
CA THR A 102 -14.17 -15.34 21.38
C THR A 102 -14.79 -14.97 20.04
N ILE A 103 -14.81 -13.67 19.73
CA ILE A 103 -15.35 -13.14 18.48
C ILE A 103 -14.66 -13.85 17.31
N THR A 104 -15.40 -14.61 16.53
CA THR A 104 -14.85 -15.42 15.44
C THR A 104 -15.64 -15.21 14.17
N LYS A 105 -14.96 -14.91 13.07
CA LYS A 105 -15.55 -14.77 11.74
C LYS A 105 -15.00 -15.86 10.82
N THR A 106 -15.78 -16.92 10.65
CA THR A 106 -15.41 -18.06 9.82
C THR A 106 -15.92 -17.88 8.39
N ARG A 107 -15.01 -17.88 7.42
CA ARG A 107 -15.30 -17.77 5.98
C ARG A 107 -15.07 -19.12 5.31
N VAL A 108 -16.08 -19.63 4.63
CA VAL A 108 -15.98 -20.85 3.83
C VAL A 108 -15.88 -20.46 2.36
N ILE A 109 -14.79 -20.87 1.71
CA ILE A 109 -14.47 -20.52 0.32
C ILE A 109 -14.45 -21.79 -0.51
N GLY A 110 -15.24 -21.81 -1.58
CA GLY A 110 -15.40 -22.91 -2.52
C GLY A 110 -15.10 -22.46 -3.94
N ASN A 111 -14.18 -23.14 -4.65
CA ASN A 111 -13.79 -22.78 -6.04
C ASN A 111 -13.47 -21.27 -6.19
N SER A 112 -12.75 -20.70 -5.23
CA SER A 112 -12.36 -19.27 -5.18
C SER A 112 -13.52 -18.27 -4.99
N GLN A 113 -14.71 -18.73 -4.60
CA GLN A 113 -15.83 -17.88 -4.22
C GLN A 113 -16.23 -18.11 -2.76
N GLN A 114 -16.58 -17.04 -2.05
CA GLN A 114 -17.08 -17.17 -0.69
C GLN A 114 -18.50 -17.77 -0.73
N VAL A 115 -18.67 -18.92 -0.07
CA VAL A 115 -19.94 -19.65 -0.02
C VAL A 115 -20.78 -19.17 1.15
N VAL A 116 -20.18 -19.07 2.33
CA VAL A 116 -20.88 -18.62 3.55
C VAL A 116 -19.89 -17.98 4.51
N ARG A 117 -20.41 -17.07 5.35
CA ARG A 117 -19.72 -16.55 6.53
C ARG A 117 -20.52 -16.92 7.78
N LEU A 118 -19.83 -17.42 8.80
CA LEU A 118 -20.38 -17.72 10.11
C LEU A 118 -19.73 -16.75 11.11
N ASP A 119 -20.55 -15.95 11.77
CA ASP A 119 -20.08 -15.01 12.79
C ASP A 119 -20.51 -15.56 14.16
N PHE A 120 -19.52 -15.84 15.02
CA PHE A 120 -19.71 -16.28 16.40
C PHE A 120 -19.33 -15.10 17.30
N GLU A 121 -20.32 -14.32 17.69
CA GLU A 121 -20.10 -13.09 18.45
C GLU A 121 -21.34 -12.72 19.26
N THR A 122 -21.13 -11.96 20.34
CA THR A 122 -22.20 -11.26 21.05
C THR A 122 -22.13 -9.79 20.67
N GLU A 123 -23.26 -9.18 20.33
CA GLU A 123 -23.33 -7.74 20.07
C GLU A 123 -23.51 -6.96 21.37
N ASN A 124 -22.82 -5.81 21.48
CA ASN A 124 -22.95 -4.88 22.60
C ASN A 124 -22.83 -5.55 23.97
N GLU A 125 -21.78 -6.34 24.15
CA GLU A 125 -21.49 -6.96 25.44
C GLU A 125 -21.39 -5.88 26.54
N CYS A 126 -22.27 -5.97 27.53
CA CYS A 126 -22.21 -5.10 28.71
C CYS A 126 -21.14 -5.64 29.65
N LEU A 127 -20.01 -4.95 29.70
CA LEU A 127 -18.95 -5.27 30.66
C LEU A 127 -19.44 -5.03 32.09
N ASN A 128 -19.08 -5.93 32.99
CA ASN A 128 -19.19 -5.66 34.42
C ASN A 128 -18.09 -4.67 34.85
N GLU A 129 -18.31 -3.99 35.97
CA GLU A 129 -17.38 -2.96 36.48
C GLU A 129 -15.98 -3.52 36.77
N GLU A 130 -15.86 -4.79 37.15
CA GLU A 130 -14.56 -5.43 37.43
C GLU A 130 -13.72 -5.58 36.16
N THR A 131 -14.31 -6.09 35.08
CA THR A 131 -13.66 -6.27 33.78
C THR A 131 -13.29 -4.92 33.16
N GLU A 132 -14.18 -3.94 33.28
CA GLU A 132 -13.89 -2.57 32.87
C GLU A 132 -12.69 -1.99 33.62
N GLN A 133 -12.64 -2.15 34.94
CA GLN A 133 -11.52 -1.68 35.75
C GLN A 133 -10.20 -2.38 35.39
N LYS A 134 -10.23 -3.68 35.08
CA LYS A 134 -9.05 -4.43 34.60
C LYS A 134 -8.48 -3.84 33.31
N LEU A 135 -9.34 -3.55 32.32
CA LEU A 135 -8.94 -2.90 31.07
C LEU A 135 -8.32 -1.53 31.35
N LEU A 136 -8.97 -0.71 32.16
CA LEU A 136 -8.48 0.64 32.49
C LEU A 136 -7.15 0.62 33.25
N ASP A 137 -6.95 -0.33 34.16
CA ASP A 137 -5.70 -0.48 34.89
C ASP A 137 -4.55 -0.93 33.98
N ALA A 138 -4.83 -1.83 33.03
CA ALA A 138 -3.87 -2.21 32.00
C ALA A 138 -3.46 -1.02 31.12
N VAL A 139 -4.43 -0.22 30.67
CA VAL A 139 -4.17 1.02 29.92
C VAL A 139 -3.32 1.99 30.74
N LYS A 140 -3.67 2.24 32.02
CA LYS A 140 -2.92 3.15 32.89
C LYS A 140 -1.46 2.70 33.08
N ARG A 141 -1.20 1.40 33.19
CA ARG A 141 0.15 0.83 33.25
C ARG A 141 0.90 1.00 31.93
N ALA A 142 0.22 0.81 30.81
CA ALA A 142 0.81 0.87 29.47
C ALA A 142 1.14 2.30 29.01
N LEU A 143 0.29 3.26 29.36
CA LEU A 143 0.28 4.61 28.78
C LEU A 143 1.62 5.38 28.87
N PRO A 144 2.38 5.32 29.99
CA PRO A 144 3.68 5.98 30.09
C PRO A 144 4.74 5.42 29.12
N GLU A 145 4.60 4.16 28.71
CA GLU A 145 5.58 3.44 27.90
C GLU A 145 5.36 3.56 26.39
N VAL A 146 4.18 4.03 25.95
CA VAL A 146 3.80 4.09 24.54
C VAL A 146 3.88 5.50 23.97
N ASP A 147 4.02 5.59 22.64
CA ASP A 147 4.10 6.87 21.91
C ASP A 147 2.71 7.39 21.52
N ILE A 148 1.76 6.49 21.24
CA ILE A 148 0.41 6.81 20.77
C ILE A 148 -0.59 5.71 21.17
N VAL A 149 -1.88 6.05 21.19
CA VAL A 149 -2.98 5.12 21.48
C VAL A 149 -3.90 4.98 20.27
N VAL A 150 -4.34 3.75 20.01
CA VAL A 150 -5.36 3.39 19.03
C VAL A 150 -6.53 2.74 19.77
N ILE A 151 -7.74 3.24 19.54
CA ILE A 151 -9.00 2.61 19.92
C ILE A 151 -9.60 1.99 18.65
N SER A 152 -9.75 0.67 18.60
CA SER A 152 -10.29 -0.05 17.45
C SER A 152 -11.64 -0.66 17.83
N ASP A 153 -12.72 0.09 17.59
CA ASP A 153 -14.08 -0.31 17.98
C ASP A 153 -14.79 -1.08 16.86
N TYR A 154 -15.25 -2.29 17.19
CA TYR A 154 -16.10 -3.10 16.31
C TYR A 154 -17.52 -3.28 16.86
N GLY A 155 -17.85 -2.59 17.96
CA GLY A 155 -19.14 -2.64 18.63
C GLY A 155 -19.36 -3.95 19.39
N LYS A 156 -18.28 -4.56 19.90
CA LYS A 156 -18.35 -5.89 20.54
C LYS A 156 -18.13 -5.89 22.05
N GLY A 157 -17.85 -4.73 22.65
CA GLY A 157 -17.98 -4.54 24.10
C GLY A 157 -16.81 -3.80 24.73
N VAL A 158 -15.58 -4.01 24.25
CA VAL A 158 -14.37 -3.39 24.84
C VAL A 158 -14.48 -1.87 24.81
N CYS A 159 -14.93 -1.33 23.69
CA CYS A 159 -15.04 0.11 23.43
C CYS A 159 -16.40 0.67 23.88
N ASN A 160 -16.77 0.45 25.15
CA ASN A 160 -17.93 1.09 25.76
C ASN A 160 -17.66 2.58 26.10
N ASP A 161 -18.69 3.28 26.55
CA ASP A 161 -18.62 4.72 26.83
C ASP A 161 -17.55 5.07 27.88
N THR A 162 -17.50 4.32 28.98
CA THR A 162 -16.56 4.57 30.07
C THR A 162 -15.12 4.30 29.66
N VAL A 163 -14.86 3.14 29.03
CA VAL A 163 -13.52 2.76 28.58
C VAL A 163 -12.99 3.81 27.60
N CYS A 164 -13.76 4.15 26.57
CA CYS A 164 -13.31 5.12 25.56
C CYS A 164 -13.00 6.47 26.19
N GLN A 165 -13.90 7.03 27.01
CA GLN A 165 -13.70 8.35 27.61
C GLN A 165 -12.55 8.39 28.62
N GLN A 166 -12.37 7.33 29.43
CA GLN A 166 -11.26 7.25 30.38
C GLN A 166 -9.92 7.10 29.65
N VAL A 167 -9.85 6.29 28.58
CA VAL A 167 -8.65 6.14 27.75
C VAL A 167 -8.29 7.46 27.07
N ILE A 168 -9.26 8.14 26.46
CA ILE A 168 -9.06 9.45 25.82
C ILE A 168 -8.55 10.48 26.83
N SER A 169 -9.21 10.58 27.99
CA SER A 169 -8.86 11.54 29.04
C SER A 169 -7.47 11.27 29.63
N ALA A 170 -7.15 10.00 29.92
CA ALA A 170 -5.84 9.62 30.44
C ALA A 170 -4.73 9.91 29.42
N SER A 171 -4.98 9.62 28.14
CA SER A 171 -4.04 9.88 27.03
C SER A 171 -3.77 11.38 26.89
N ALA A 172 -4.82 12.20 26.90
CA ALA A 172 -4.71 13.66 26.85
C ALA A 172 -3.90 14.20 28.03
N GLY A 173 -4.11 13.68 29.25
CA GLY A 173 -3.35 14.05 30.45
C GLY A 173 -1.84 13.75 30.37
N GLN A 174 -1.43 12.87 29.47
CA GLN A 174 -0.01 12.56 29.19
C GLN A 174 0.48 13.10 27.83
N GLY A 175 -0.33 13.93 27.15
CA GLY A 175 0.00 14.49 25.83
C GLY A 175 0.07 13.43 24.72
N LYS A 176 -0.55 12.27 24.90
CA LYS A 176 -0.60 11.18 23.90
C LYS A 176 -1.77 11.42 22.96
N LYS A 177 -1.53 11.26 21.66
CA LYS A 177 -2.59 11.30 20.63
C LYS A 177 -3.41 10.01 20.67
N VAL A 178 -4.70 10.12 20.34
CA VAL A 178 -5.63 8.99 20.26
C VAL A 178 -6.25 8.94 18.87
N ILE A 179 -6.07 7.80 18.19
CA ILE A 179 -6.70 7.50 16.91
C ILE A 179 -7.82 6.51 17.15
N ILE A 180 -8.98 6.73 16.56
CA ILE A 180 -10.16 5.88 16.74
C ILE A 180 -10.64 5.35 15.39
N ASP A 181 -10.73 4.03 15.27
CA ASP A 181 -11.53 3.37 14.24
C ASP A 181 -12.95 3.17 14.79
N PRO A 182 -13.96 3.91 14.30
CA PRO A 182 -15.23 4.04 14.99
C PRO A 182 -16.22 2.94 14.63
N LYS A 183 -17.08 2.60 15.60
CA LYS A 183 -18.36 1.92 15.36
C LYS A 183 -19.55 2.68 15.92
N GLY A 184 -20.72 2.42 15.32
CA GLY A 184 -22.02 2.91 15.78
C GLY A 184 -22.41 4.26 15.19
N THR A 185 -23.57 4.74 15.62
CA THR A 185 -24.19 6.00 15.16
C THR A 185 -24.10 7.14 16.16
N ASN A 186 -23.62 6.87 17.38
CA ASN A 186 -23.41 7.86 18.43
C ASN A 186 -21.94 7.88 18.82
N TRP A 187 -21.28 9.02 18.63
CA TRP A 187 -19.86 9.21 18.90
C TRP A 187 -19.58 10.01 20.15
N GLU A 188 -20.55 10.14 21.06
CA GLU A 188 -20.34 10.81 22.36
C GLU A 188 -19.20 10.16 23.15
N LYS A 189 -19.08 8.83 23.07
CA LYS A 189 -17.96 8.07 23.65
C LYS A 189 -16.59 8.40 23.07
N TYR A 190 -16.52 9.10 21.94
CA TYR A 190 -15.27 9.51 21.28
C TYR A 190 -14.96 11.00 21.42
N ARG A 191 -15.74 11.73 22.23
CA ARG A 191 -15.55 13.17 22.43
C ARG A 191 -14.09 13.49 22.77
N SER A 192 -13.56 14.53 22.12
CA SER A 192 -12.17 15.01 22.29
C SER A 192 -11.05 14.08 21.83
N ALA A 193 -11.35 13.04 21.04
CA ALA A 193 -10.33 12.27 20.34
C ALA A 193 -9.50 13.12 19.35
N THR A 194 -8.26 12.69 19.09
CA THR A 194 -7.37 13.40 18.17
C THR A 194 -7.77 13.19 16.71
N ILE A 195 -7.98 11.93 16.31
CA ILE A 195 -8.39 11.58 14.95
C ILE A 195 -9.39 10.44 15.01
N ILE A 196 -10.52 10.57 14.31
CA ILE A 196 -11.42 9.44 14.02
C ILE A 196 -11.34 9.11 12.53
N THR A 197 -11.29 7.83 12.20
CA THR A 197 -11.05 7.33 10.82
C THR A 197 -12.27 6.62 10.20
N PRO A 198 -13.44 7.26 10.06
CA PRO A 198 -14.62 6.59 9.53
C PRO A 198 -14.50 6.28 8.05
N ASN A 199 -15.19 5.23 7.58
CA ASN A 199 -15.55 5.13 6.16
C ASN A 199 -16.79 5.98 5.82
N LEU A 200 -17.08 6.13 4.53
CA LEU A 200 -18.25 6.91 4.08
C LEU A 200 -19.57 6.43 4.70
N LYS A 201 -19.76 5.12 4.91
CA LYS A 201 -21.00 4.59 5.49
C LYS A 201 -21.13 4.97 6.97
N GLU A 202 -20.04 4.89 7.73
CA GLU A 202 -19.99 5.35 9.13
C GLU A 202 -20.22 6.85 9.24
N LEU A 203 -19.60 7.65 8.35
CA LEU A 203 -19.84 9.09 8.27
C LEU A 203 -21.32 9.41 8.03
N SER A 204 -21.94 8.74 7.05
CA SER A 204 -23.38 8.87 6.78
C SER A 204 -24.21 8.49 8.01
N ALA A 205 -23.89 7.36 8.63
CA ALA A 205 -24.63 6.83 9.77
C ALA A 205 -24.62 7.76 10.99
N VAL A 206 -23.46 8.33 11.35
CA VAL A 206 -23.36 9.29 12.47
C VAL A 206 -23.96 10.65 12.12
N SER A 207 -23.88 11.08 10.85
CA SER A 207 -24.45 12.37 10.41
C SER A 207 -25.98 12.36 10.30
N GLY A 208 -26.61 11.18 10.35
CA GLY A 208 -28.04 10.99 10.17
C GLY A 208 -28.54 11.21 8.74
N VAL A 209 -27.64 11.39 7.75
CA VAL A 209 -27.96 11.62 6.34
C VAL A 209 -27.10 10.76 5.42
N ASP A 210 -27.61 10.44 4.24
CA ASP A 210 -26.83 9.73 3.21
C ASP A 210 -25.86 10.69 2.52
N VAL A 211 -24.61 10.72 2.97
CA VAL A 211 -23.55 11.59 2.45
C VAL A 211 -23.05 11.01 1.12
N ARG A 212 -23.17 11.78 0.04
CA ARG A 212 -22.63 11.39 -1.27
C ARG A 212 -21.11 11.41 -1.22
N ASN A 213 -20.47 10.53 -2.01
CA ASN A 213 -19.02 10.46 -2.12
C ASN A 213 -18.45 11.63 -2.95
N GLU A 214 -18.76 12.87 -2.59
CA GLU A 214 -18.32 14.11 -3.25
C GLU A 214 -17.62 14.99 -2.22
N ASP A 215 -16.54 15.66 -2.63
CA ASP A 215 -15.65 16.38 -1.70
C ASP A 215 -16.43 17.37 -0.82
N LYS A 216 -17.28 18.19 -1.45
CA LYS A 216 -18.11 19.18 -0.75
C LYS A 216 -19.08 18.56 0.26
N GLU A 217 -19.71 17.44 -0.08
CA GLU A 217 -20.69 16.78 0.79
C GLU A 217 -20.01 16.15 2.02
N ILE A 218 -18.83 15.53 1.80
CA ILE A 218 -18.03 14.94 2.87
C ILE A 218 -17.49 16.01 3.81
N HIS A 219 -16.92 17.10 3.28
CA HIS A 219 -16.42 18.20 4.11
C HIS A 219 -17.55 18.82 4.94
N SER A 220 -18.72 19.06 4.34
CA SER A 220 -19.91 19.59 5.04
C SER A 220 -20.43 18.66 6.15
N ALA A 221 -20.43 17.34 5.93
CA ALA A 221 -20.80 16.38 6.96
C ALA A 221 -19.75 16.31 8.08
N ALA A 222 -18.47 16.25 7.71
CA ALA A 222 -17.35 16.21 8.64
C ALA A 222 -17.31 17.45 9.55
N ASP A 223 -17.47 18.65 8.99
CA ASP A 223 -17.47 19.91 9.76
C ASP A 223 -18.58 19.96 10.82
N ARG A 224 -19.76 19.39 10.52
CA ARG A 224 -20.85 19.29 11.48
C ARG A 224 -20.50 18.33 12.63
N ILE A 225 -19.99 17.15 12.29
CA ILE A 225 -19.60 16.12 13.27
C ILE A 225 -18.46 16.61 14.16
N LEU A 226 -17.44 17.28 13.59
CA LEU A 226 -16.33 17.86 14.34
C LEU A 226 -16.83 18.81 15.45
N LYS A 227 -17.81 19.66 15.12
CA LYS A 227 -18.41 20.63 16.06
C LYS A 227 -19.29 19.94 17.11
N GLU A 228 -20.13 19.00 16.69
CA GLU A 228 -21.07 18.29 17.57
C GLU A 228 -20.34 17.49 18.66
N TYR A 229 -19.31 16.74 18.27
CA TYR A 229 -18.57 15.85 19.16
C TYR A 229 -17.25 16.45 19.67
N ASN A 230 -16.98 17.73 19.37
CA ASN A 230 -15.76 18.44 19.78
C ASN A 230 -14.47 17.64 19.48
N LEU A 231 -14.34 17.22 18.23
CA LEU A 231 -13.22 16.40 17.74
C LEU A 231 -12.13 17.28 17.14
N THR A 232 -10.88 16.82 17.22
CA THR A 232 -9.75 17.58 16.64
C THR A 232 -9.68 17.42 15.13
N SER A 233 -9.91 16.21 14.60
CA SER A 233 -9.91 15.94 13.16
C SER A 233 -10.61 14.62 12.79
N LEU A 234 -11.00 14.52 11.52
CA LEU A 234 -11.54 13.33 10.88
C LEU A 234 -10.67 12.94 9.68
N LEU A 235 -10.44 11.64 9.49
CA LEU A 235 -9.88 11.08 8.26
C LEU A 235 -10.90 10.13 7.64
N VAL A 236 -11.69 10.65 6.70
CA VAL A 236 -12.74 9.89 6.03
C VAL A 236 -12.15 9.05 4.91
N THR A 237 -12.32 7.72 4.98
CA THR A 237 -11.94 6.82 3.89
C THR A 237 -13.06 6.71 2.84
N ARG A 238 -12.70 6.85 1.56
CA ARG A 238 -13.63 7.09 0.44
C ARG A 238 -13.48 6.06 -0.68
N SER A 239 -13.03 4.86 -0.35
CA SER A 239 -12.84 3.75 -1.30
C SER A 239 -12.03 4.21 -2.52
N GLU A 240 -12.60 4.12 -3.73
CA GLU A 240 -11.95 4.49 -4.99
C GLU A 240 -11.60 5.98 -5.11
N LYS A 241 -12.12 6.85 -4.23
CA LYS A 241 -11.75 8.28 -4.19
C LYS A 241 -10.62 8.59 -3.22
N GLY A 242 -10.06 7.59 -2.54
CA GLY A 242 -8.96 7.75 -1.60
C GLY A 242 -9.43 8.16 -0.21
N MET A 243 -8.91 9.26 0.33
CA MET A 243 -9.22 9.71 1.69
C MET A 243 -9.34 11.24 1.77
N SER A 244 -10.16 11.72 2.71
CA SER A 244 -10.31 13.15 3.00
C SER A 244 -10.00 13.39 4.47
N TYR A 245 -9.01 14.22 4.75
CA TYR A 245 -8.71 14.73 6.08
C TYR A 245 -9.38 16.07 6.29
N ILE A 246 -10.07 16.23 7.42
CA ILE A 246 -10.77 17.45 7.79
C ILE A 246 -10.47 17.77 9.26
N ALA A 247 -10.02 18.98 9.52
CA ALA A 247 -9.82 19.59 10.82
C ALA A 247 -10.29 21.06 10.76
N PRO A 248 -10.54 21.73 11.90
CA PRO A 248 -11.08 23.10 11.92
C PRO A 248 -10.34 24.12 11.03
N ASP A 249 -9.02 24.01 10.94
CA ASP A 249 -8.15 24.97 10.22
C ASP A 249 -7.42 24.35 9.03
N ALA A 250 -7.66 23.07 8.71
CA ALA A 250 -6.96 22.36 7.64
C ALA A 250 -7.80 21.23 7.07
N SER A 251 -7.84 21.12 5.74
CA SER A 251 -8.40 19.97 5.05
C SER A 251 -7.52 19.55 3.89
N GLN A 252 -7.54 18.26 3.57
CA GLN A 252 -6.74 17.68 2.50
C GLN A 252 -7.45 16.46 1.91
N ASP A 253 -7.68 16.48 0.60
CA ASP A 253 -8.16 15.31 -0.15
C ASP A 253 -6.95 14.62 -0.81
N ILE A 254 -6.83 13.32 -0.58
CA ILE A 254 -5.77 12.48 -1.14
C ILE A 254 -6.42 11.43 -2.03
N PRO A 255 -6.22 11.48 -3.36
CA PRO A 255 -6.80 10.50 -4.26
C PRO A 255 -6.16 9.12 -4.03
N THR A 256 -6.92 8.06 -4.30
CA THR A 256 -6.31 6.73 -4.40
C THR A 256 -5.54 6.62 -5.72
N GLU A 257 -4.47 5.84 -5.74
CA GLU A 257 -3.90 5.39 -7.00
C GLU A 257 -4.62 4.10 -7.38
N ALA A 258 -5.38 4.14 -8.48
CA ALA A 258 -6.19 3.01 -8.93
C ALA A 258 -5.33 1.76 -9.09
N ARG A 259 -5.70 0.69 -8.39
CA ARG A 259 -5.08 -0.64 -8.44
C ARG A 259 -6.14 -1.70 -8.71
N GLU A 260 -5.71 -2.87 -9.16
CA GLU A 260 -6.57 -4.06 -9.13
C GLU A 260 -6.92 -4.37 -7.67
N VAL A 261 -8.20 -4.21 -7.33
CA VAL A 261 -8.72 -4.53 -6.00
C VAL A 261 -9.06 -6.01 -5.98
N TYR A 262 -8.32 -6.78 -5.17
CA TYR A 262 -8.56 -8.20 -4.96
C TYR A 262 -9.48 -8.42 -3.75
N ASP A 263 -9.15 -7.84 -2.60
CA ASP A 263 -9.92 -7.97 -1.36
C ASP A 263 -9.76 -6.68 -0.52
N VAL A 264 -10.88 -6.10 -0.06
CA VAL A 264 -10.86 -4.88 0.76
C VAL A 264 -10.81 -5.16 2.27
N SER A 265 -10.80 -6.43 2.67
CA SER A 265 -10.81 -6.85 4.06
C SER A 265 -9.57 -6.35 4.82
N GLY A 266 -9.75 -5.58 5.90
CA GLY A 266 -8.66 -5.08 6.75
C GLY A 266 -7.91 -3.86 6.20
N ALA A 267 -8.39 -3.23 5.11
CA ALA A 267 -7.80 -1.99 4.60
C ALA A 267 -7.91 -0.84 5.61
N GLY A 268 -9.03 -0.73 6.33
CA GLY A 268 -9.22 0.25 7.42
C GLY A 268 -8.21 0.07 8.55
N ASP A 269 -8.04 -1.16 9.05
CA ASP A 269 -7.04 -1.48 10.08
C ASP A 269 -5.62 -1.08 9.64
N THR A 270 -5.31 -1.25 8.36
CA THR A 270 -4.01 -0.89 7.77
C THR A 270 -3.81 0.63 7.75
N VAL A 271 -4.85 1.40 7.39
CA VAL A 271 -4.83 2.87 7.46
C VAL A 271 -4.57 3.33 8.88
N VAL A 272 -5.33 2.81 9.85
CA VAL A 272 -5.22 3.17 11.26
C VAL A 272 -3.84 2.83 11.82
N ALA A 273 -3.34 1.63 11.56
CA ALA A 273 -2.01 1.19 11.98
C ALA A 273 -0.90 2.08 11.39
N THR A 274 -0.96 2.37 10.09
CA THR A 274 0.07 3.17 9.41
C THR A 274 0.04 4.62 9.87
N LEU A 275 -1.16 5.20 10.04
CA LEU A 275 -1.35 6.53 10.59
C LEU A 275 -0.80 6.63 12.02
N ALA A 276 -1.08 5.63 12.87
CA ALA A 276 -0.56 5.56 14.22
C ALA A 276 0.96 5.49 14.26
N ALA A 277 1.56 4.62 13.45
CA ALA A 277 3.01 4.47 13.34
C ALA A 277 3.69 5.79 12.92
N ALA A 278 3.15 6.46 11.90
CA ALA A 278 3.69 7.71 11.40
C ALA A 278 3.57 8.85 12.43
N LEU A 279 2.40 9.00 13.07
CA LEU A 279 2.19 10.04 14.07
C LEU A 279 2.98 9.81 15.37
N ALA A 280 3.18 8.56 15.79
CA ALA A 280 4.09 8.19 16.88
C ALA A 280 5.55 8.58 16.58
N ALA A 281 5.92 8.56 15.30
CA ALA A 281 7.23 9.01 14.84
C ALA A 281 7.36 10.53 14.69
N GLY A 282 6.28 11.29 14.89
CA GLY A 282 6.28 12.74 14.72
C GLY A 282 6.21 13.18 13.25
N ILE A 283 5.87 12.28 12.33
CA ILE A 283 5.69 12.61 10.91
C ILE A 283 4.50 13.57 10.77
N PRO A 284 4.60 14.64 9.96
CA PRO A 284 3.48 15.55 9.71
C PRO A 284 2.22 14.82 9.23
N ILE A 285 1.05 15.33 9.61
CA ILE A 285 -0.23 14.66 9.34
C ILE A 285 -0.45 14.40 7.83
N ALA A 286 -0.09 15.35 6.96
CA ALA A 286 -0.21 15.20 5.51
C ALA A 286 0.59 13.99 4.98
N ASP A 287 1.84 13.85 5.43
CA ASP A 287 2.70 12.72 5.06
C ASP A 287 2.22 11.42 5.71
N ALA A 288 1.73 11.47 6.95
CA ALA A 288 1.17 10.31 7.63
C ALA A 288 -0.05 9.74 6.91
N ILE A 289 -0.96 10.60 6.41
CA ILE A 289 -2.11 10.16 5.63
C ILE A 289 -1.67 9.63 4.26
N TYR A 290 -0.67 10.27 3.63
CA TYR A 290 -0.11 9.77 2.37
C TYR A 290 0.44 8.35 2.52
N LEU A 291 1.21 8.09 3.58
CA LEU A 291 1.71 6.75 3.92
C LEU A 291 0.57 5.76 4.15
N ALA A 292 -0.46 6.15 4.90
CA ALA A 292 -1.62 5.31 5.17
C ALA A 292 -2.41 4.97 3.88
N ASN A 293 -2.54 5.92 2.95
CA ASN A 293 -3.18 5.70 1.64
C ASN A 293 -2.41 4.69 0.80
N LYS A 294 -1.07 4.83 0.77
CA LYS A 294 -0.19 3.90 0.07
C LYS A 294 -0.24 2.49 0.66
N ALA A 295 -0.20 2.39 1.99
CA ALA A 295 -0.33 1.12 2.69
C ALA A 295 -1.68 0.43 2.38
N ALA A 296 -2.79 1.18 2.44
CA ALA A 296 -4.11 0.71 2.05
C ALA A 296 -4.13 0.18 0.60
N GLY A 297 -3.57 0.95 -0.34
CA GLY A 297 -3.45 0.55 -1.75
C GLY A 297 -2.63 -0.74 -1.97
N ILE A 298 -1.66 -1.04 -1.12
CA ILE A 298 -0.89 -2.29 -1.18
C ILE A 298 -1.74 -3.46 -0.67
N VAL A 299 -2.38 -3.32 0.49
CA VAL A 299 -3.09 -4.44 1.11
C VAL A 299 -4.37 -4.82 0.36
N VAL A 300 -5.04 -3.89 -0.31
CA VAL A 300 -6.23 -4.21 -1.13
C VAL A 300 -5.91 -5.08 -2.36
N GLY A 301 -4.64 -5.15 -2.73
CA GLY A 301 -4.12 -6.05 -3.76
C GLY A 301 -3.81 -7.47 -3.26
N LYS A 302 -3.98 -7.74 -1.96
CA LYS A 302 -3.72 -9.04 -1.34
C LYS A 302 -5.03 -9.76 -1.05
N ILE A 303 -4.94 -11.07 -0.81
CA ILE A 303 -6.09 -11.89 -0.40
C ILE A 303 -6.15 -11.93 1.12
N GLY A 304 -7.34 -11.69 1.70
CA GLY A 304 -7.60 -11.75 3.13
C GLY A 304 -6.90 -10.66 3.96
N THR A 305 -6.96 -10.79 5.29
CA THR A 305 -6.35 -9.87 6.26
C THR A 305 -4.83 -10.07 6.37
N SER A 306 -4.14 -9.73 5.28
CA SER A 306 -2.67 -9.74 5.20
C SER A 306 -2.10 -8.41 5.71
N PRO A 307 -1.13 -8.43 6.66
CA PRO A 307 -0.56 -7.19 7.16
C PRO A 307 0.29 -6.49 6.09
N ILE A 308 0.41 -5.18 6.21
CA ILE A 308 1.43 -4.40 5.50
C ILE A 308 2.81 -4.67 6.12
N LEU A 309 3.82 -4.88 5.27
CA LEU A 309 5.22 -4.99 5.70
C LEU A 309 5.98 -3.69 5.44
N PHE A 310 6.92 -3.34 6.32
CA PHE A 310 7.76 -2.16 6.20
C PHE A 310 8.44 -2.10 4.83
N LYS A 311 8.95 -3.25 4.36
CA LYS A 311 9.64 -3.33 3.07
C LYS A 311 8.69 -3.10 1.90
N GLU A 312 7.45 -3.58 1.97
CA GLU A 312 6.47 -3.33 0.91
C GLU A 312 6.10 -1.86 0.83
N LEU A 313 5.90 -1.20 1.97
CA LEU A 313 5.65 0.24 1.99
C LEU A 313 6.90 1.01 1.54
N GLN A 314 8.09 0.62 1.98
CA GLN A 314 9.35 1.23 1.55
C GLN A 314 9.57 1.08 0.04
N ASP A 315 9.37 -0.12 -0.49
CA ASP A 315 9.49 -0.40 -1.91
C ASP A 315 8.42 0.37 -2.67
N GLU A 316 7.18 0.46 -2.17
CA GLU A 316 6.13 1.28 -2.78
C GLU A 316 6.48 2.76 -2.83
N LEU A 317 7.12 3.31 -1.80
CA LEU A 317 7.59 4.69 -1.81
C LEU A 317 8.79 4.90 -2.74
N GLN A 318 9.50 3.83 -3.11
CA GLN A 318 10.57 3.84 -4.11
C GLN A 318 10.03 3.62 -5.53
N ILE A 319 9.02 2.76 -5.66
CA ILE A 319 8.25 2.43 -6.88
C ILE A 319 7.32 3.60 -7.24
N GLY A 320 6.93 4.41 -6.25
CA GLY A 320 6.35 5.74 -6.34
C GLY A 320 7.35 6.78 -6.87
N LYS A 321 7.97 6.45 -8.01
CA LYS A 321 8.94 7.20 -8.81
C LYS A 321 10.29 7.45 -8.11
N PRO A 322 11.44 7.00 -8.66
CA PRO A 322 12.57 7.93 -8.64
C PRO A 322 12.06 9.23 -9.25
N ALA A 323 12.32 10.39 -8.62
CA ALA A 323 11.81 11.69 -9.07
C ALA A 323 11.99 11.93 -10.58
N SER A 324 12.90 11.16 -11.19
CA SER A 324 12.93 10.86 -12.61
C SER A 324 13.29 9.37 -12.84
N LYS A 325 12.73 8.69 -13.86
CA LYS A 325 13.30 7.42 -14.36
C LYS A 325 14.73 7.61 -14.91
N LEU A 326 15.23 8.84 -14.93
CA LEU A 326 16.58 9.20 -15.31
C LEU A 326 17.59 8.85 -14.19
N ILE A 327 18.53 7.96 -14.49
CA ILE A 327 19.66 7.66 -13.60
C ILE A 327 20.91 8.39 -14.11
N PRO A 328 21.53 9.26 -13.31
CA PRO A 328 22.86 9.80 -13.61
C PRO A 328 23.91 8.69 -13.65
N ILE A 329 24.84 8.73 -14.61
CA ILE A 329 25.93 7.73 -14.77
C ILE A 329 26.63 7.36 -13.44
N PRO A 330 26.98 8.31 -12.54
CA PRO A 330 27.66 7.97 -11.28
C PRO A 330 26.84 7.05 -10.36
N GLN A 331 25.52 7.08 -10.44
CA GLN A 331 24.62 6.28 -9.60
C GLN A 331 24.26 4.92 -10.22
N LEU A 332 24.54 4.74 -11.51
CA LEU A 332 24.12 3.56 -12.25
C LEU A 332 24.66 2.26 -11.64
N ALA A 333 25.93 2.23 -11.26
CA ALA A 333 26.55 1.03 -10.71
C ALA A 333 25.86 0.56 -9.42
N ASP A 334 25.42 1.49 -8.57
CA ASP A 334 24.74 1.17 -7.32
C ASP A 334 23.29 0.72 -7.58
N THR A 335 22.60 1.33 -8.54
CA THR A 335 21.27 0.83 -8.97
C THR A 335 21.38 -0.59 -9.52
N ILE A 336 22.37 -0.90 -10.35
CA ILE A 336 22.56 -2.25 -10.89
C ILE A 336 22.84 -3.26 -9.77
N LYS A 337 23.69 -2.92 -8.79
CA LYS A 337 23.93 -3.79 -7.62
C LYS A 337 22.63 -4.08 -6.85
N GLN A 338 21.78 -3.07 -6.65
CA GLN A 338 20.50 -3.23 -5.97
C GLN A 338 19.55 -4.15 -6.75
N LEU A 339 19.42 -3.95 -8.06
CA LEU A 339 18.59 -4.79 -8.93
C LEU A 339 19.06 -6.26 -8.93
N ARG A 340 20.38 -6.47 -8.95
CA ARG A 340 20.98 -7.80 -8.86
C ARG A 340 20.74 -8.47 -7.51
N ALA A 341 20.83 -7.71 -6.41
CA ALA A 341 20.51 -8.22 -5.07
C ALA A 341 19.03 -8.63 -4.91
N GLN A 342 18.16 -8.12 -5.78
CA GLN A 342 16.74 -8.50 -5.88
C GLN A 342 16.49 -9.61 -6.90
N GLU A 343 17.54 -10.25 -7.44
CA GLU A 343 17.45 -11.31 -8.45
C GLU A 343 16.66 -10.92 -9.71
N ARG A 344 16.60 -9.61 -10.03
CA ARG A 344 15.90 -9.09 -11.21
C ARG A 344 16.68 -9.35 -12.49
N LYS A 345 16.01 -9.81 -13.54
CA LYS A 345 16.56 -9.93 -14.89
C LYS A 345 16.61 -8.57 -15.58
N ILE A 346 17.81 -8.09 -15.91
CA ILE A 346 18.09 -6.75 -16.45
C ILE A 346 18.21 -6.83 -17.98
N ILE A 347 17.40 -6.03 -18.67
CA ILE A 347 17.40 -5.84 -20.11
C ILE A 347 17.98 -4.46 -20.41
N PHE A 348 18.85 -4.38 -21.41
CA PHE A 348 19.41 -3.11 -21.87
C PHE A 348 19.18 -2.90 -23.36
N THR A 349 18.79 -1.68 -23.73
CA THR A 349 18.77 -1.19 -25.11
C THR A 349 19.30 0.22 -25.15
N ASN A 350 19.73 0.70 -26.32
CA ASN A 350 20.10 2.11 -26.48
C ASN A 350 19.68 2.65 -27.85
N GLY A 351 19.63 3.98 -27.96
CA GLY A 351 19.34 4.66 -29.21
C GLY A 351 19.18 6.17 -29.05
N CYS A 352 18.97 6.86 -30.18
CA CYS A 352 18.76 8.31 -30.18
C CYS A 352 17.34 8.70 -29.77
N PHE A 353 16.33 7.87 -30.08
CA PHE A 353 14.91 8.10 -29.76
C PHE A 353 14.42 9.55 -30.01
N ASP A 354 14.76 10.09 -31.18
CA ASP A 354 14.59 11.51 -31.47
C ASP A 354 13.13 11.93 -31.65
N ILE A 355 12.41 11.29 -32.58
CA ILE A 355 10.95 11.38 -32.66
C ILE A 355 10.42 9.96 -32.50
N LEU A 356 9.74 9.73 -31.38
CA LEU A 356 9.09 8.46 -31.11
C LEU A 356 7.91 8.24 -32.05
N HIS A 357 7.68 6.98 -32.37
CA HIS A 357 6.55 6.52 -33.17
C HIS A 357 6.16 5.13 -32.68
N LYS A 358 5.03 4.61 -33.16
CA LYS A 358 4.49 3.29 -32.79
C LYS A 358 5.56 2.19 -32.80
N GLY A 359 6.42 2.15 -33.82
CA GLY A 359 7.54 1.20 -33.89
C GLY A 359 8.47 1.20 -32.66
N HIS A 360 8.81 2.35 -32.10
CA HIS A 360 9.63 2.45 -30.87
C HIS A 360 8.89 1.93 -29.64
N VAL A 361 7.59 2.25 -29.52
CA VAL A 361 6.76 1.79 -28.40
C VAL A 361 6.66 0.26 -28.42
N CYS A 362 6.28 -0.33 -29.55
CA CYS A 362 6.19 -1.78 -29.69
C CYS A 362 7.55 -2.47 -29.51
N TYR A 363 8.65 -1.84 -29.95
CA TYR A 363 10.01 -2.35 -29.73
C TYR A 363 10.35 -2.41 -28.24
N LEU A 364 10.13 -1.32 -27.51
CA LEU A 364 10.43 -1.23 -26.07
C LEU A 364 9.54 -2.19 -25.26
N GLU A 365 8.26 -2.32 -25.61
CA GLU A 365 7.36 -3.31 -24.99
C GLU A 365 7.83 -4.75 -25.21
N LYS A 366 8.26 -5.09 -26.43
CA LYS A 366 8.83 -6.42 -26.70
C LYS A 366 10.14 -6.65 -25.96
N ALA A 367 10.99 -5.63 -25.87
CA ALA A 367 12.25 -5.71 -25.12
C ALA A 367 11.99 -5.94 -23.61
N LYS A 368 11.05 -5.20 -23.02
CA LYS A 368 10.65 -5.34 -21.61
C LYS A 368 10.20 -6.75 -21.27
N ARG A 369 9.49 -7.45 -22.17
CA ARG A 369 9.02 -8.83 -21.95
C ARG A 369 10.15 -9.88 -21.84
N LEU A 370 11.39 -9.54 -22.15
CA LEU A 370 12.54 -10.46 -22.08
C LEU A 370 13.12 -10.59 -20.66
N GLY A 371 12.61 -9.81 -19.69
CA GLY A 371 12.92 -9.94 -18.26
C GLY A 371 12.18 -8.91 -17.40
N ASP A 372 12.81 -8.48 -16.31
CA ASP A 372 12.12 -7.73 -15.26
C ASP A 372 12.33 -6.22 -15.32
N VAL A 373 13.50 -5.75 -15.79
CA VAL A 373 13.88 -4.32 -15.75
C VAL A 373 14.54 -3.88 -17.05
N LEU A 374 13.90 -2.99 -17.80
CA LEU A 374 14.40 -2.39 -19.02
C LEU A 374 15.10 -1.04 -18.74
N ILE A 375 16.40 -1.02 -19.03
CA ILE A 375 17.24 0.19 -18.98
C ILE A 375 17.50 0.66 -20.40
N VAL A 376 17.22 1.94 -20.67
CA VAL A 376 17.41 2.59 -21.97
C VAL A 376 18.58 3.57 -21.93
N GLY A 377 19.64 3.28 -22.66
CA GLY A 377 20.71 4.24 -22.95
C GLY A 377 20.28 5.26 -24.01
N LEU A 378 20.16 6.53 -23.63
CA LEU A 378 19.82 7.63 -24.54
C LEU A 378 21.09 8.39 -24.95
N ASN A 379 21.31 8.56 -26.26
CA ASN A 379 22.40 9.40 -26.75
C ASN A 379 22.15 10.89 -26.41
N SER A 380 23.16 11.57 -25.85
CA SER A 380 23.17 13.03 -25.67
C SER A 380 23.06 13.78 -27.01
N ASP A 381 22.72 15.07 -26.97
CA ASP A 381 22.60 15.91 -28.16
C ASP A 381 23.91 15.97 -28.95
N SER A 382 25.03 16.10 -28.24
CA SER A 382 26.36 16.11 -28.88
C SER A 382 26.70 14.77 -29.54
N SER A 383 26.31 13.64 -28.94
CA SER A 383 26.49 12.30 -29.52
C SER A 383 25.66 12.14 -30.79
N VAL A 384 24.38 12.55 -30.76
CA VAL A 384 23.50 12.46 -31.93
C VAL A 384 24.00 13.35 -33.08
N LYS A 385 24.49 14.56 -32.81
CA LYS A 385 25.06 15.45 -33.82
C LYS A 385 26.25 14.83 -34.54
N ARG A 386 27.18 14.20 -33.80
CA ARG A 386 28.33 13.51 -34.40
C ARG A 386 27.91 12.32 -35.25
N LEU A 387 26.86 11.60 -34.86
CA LEU A 387 26.38 10.40 -35.56
C LEU A 387 25.49 10.69 -36.77
N LYS A 388 24.70 11.77 -36.74
CA LYS A 388 23.63 12.02 -37.73
C LYS A 388 23.71 13.40 -38.40
N GLY A 389 24.68 14.24 -38.03
CA GLY A 389 24.88 15.59 -38.55
C GLY A 389 24.25 16.70 -37.69
N GLU A 390 24.63 17.95 -37.94
CA GLU A 390 24.23 19.13 -37.15
C GLU A 390 22.73 19.40 -37.10
N SER A 391 21.95 18.90 -38.08
CA SER A 391 20.49 19.05 -38.14
C SER A 391 19.72 18.07 -37.25
N ARG A 392 20.42 17.20 -36.49
CA ARG A 392 19.85 16.22 -35.56
C ARG A 392 20.58 16.26 -34.22
N PRO A 393 19.90 16.09 -33.07
CA PRO A 393 18.50 15.72 -32.92
C PRO A 393 17.55 16.91 -33.13
N ILE A 394 16.27 16.63 -33.37
CA ILE A 394 15.22 17.66 -33.45
C ILE A 394 14.74 18.04 -32.05
N ASN A 395 14.58 17.03 -31.19
CA ASN A 395 14.26 17.22 -29.77
C ASN A 395 15.53 17.10 -28.94
N ASP A 396 15.74 18.00 -27.99
CA ASP A 396 16.89 17.93 -27.08
C ASP A 396 16.85 16.68 -26.18
N GLU A 397 17.97 16.35 -25.56
CA GLU A 397 18.12 15.16 -24.70
C GLU A 397 17.18 15.19 -23.48
N SER A 398 16.81 16.39 -23.00
CA SER A 398 15.87 16.58 -21.89
C SER A 398 14.44 16.18 -22.29
N ALA A 399 13.97 16.66 -23.45
CA ALA A 399 12.67 16.30 -24.01
C ALA A 399 12.62 14.81 -24.33
N ARG A 400 13.65 14.26 -24.99
CA ARG A 400 13.70 12.83 -25.37
C ARG A 400 13.70 11.91 -24.16
N SER A 401 14.48 12.23 -23.13
CA SER A 401 14.51 11.43 -21.89
C SER A 401 13.19 11.51 -21.12
N THR A 402 12.53 12.68 -21.08
CA THR A 402 11.21 12.85 -20.47
C THR A 402 10.16 11.96 -21.11
N VAL A 403 10.10 11.94 -22.44
CA VAL A 403 9.13 11.12 -23.16
C VAL A 403 9.41 9.62 -22.97
N LEU A 404 10.68 9.20 -23.02
CA LEU A 404 11.05 7.81 -22.74
C LEU A 404 10.71 7.40 -21.30
N ALA A 405 10.97 8.28 -20.32
CA ALA A 405 10.62 8.04 -18.93
C ALA A 405 9.11 7.91 -18.71
N ALA A 406 8.28 8.53 -19.56
CA ALA A 406 6.83 8.40 -19.49
C ALA A 406 6.30 7.05 -20.01
N LEU A 407 7.08 6.30 -20.79
CA LEU A 407 6.66 5.01 -21.32
C LEU A 407 6.63 3.94 -20.22
N GLU A 408 5.54 3.19 -20.15
CA GLU A 408 5.36 2.11 -19.18
C GLU A 408 6.43 1.01 -19.29
N ALA A 409 6.81 0.65 -20.53
CA ALA A 409 7.80 -0.38 -20.79
C ALA A 409 9.23 -0.04 -20.32
N VAL A 410 9.53 1.23 -20.03
CA VAL A 410 10.87 1.70 -19.66
C VAL A 410 10.94 1.91 -18.16
N ASP A 411 11.86 1.23 -17.48
CA ASP A 411 12.05 1.40 -16.03
C ASP A 411 13.09 2.49 -15.73
N TYR A 412 14.17 2.54 -16.51
CA TYR A 412 15.23 3.53 -16.34
C TYR A 412 15.78 4.07 -17.66
N VAL A 413 16.19 5.33 -17.64
CA VAL A 413 16.84 6.03 -18.76
C VAL A 413 18.20 6.55 -18.29
N VAL A 414 19.26 6.32 -19.07
CA VAL A 414 20.60 6.85 -18.79
C VAL A 414 21.10 7.61 -20.01
N ILE A 415 21.41 8.90 -19.84
CA ILE A 415 21.98 9.70 -20.92
C ILE A 415 23.50 9.46 -20.97
N PHE A 416 24.03 9.18 -22.15
CA PHE A 416 25.46 8.99 -22.38
C PHE A 416 25.97 9.84 -23.55
N THR A 417 27.25 10.23 -23.49
CA THR A 417 27.82 11.21 -24.41
C THR A 417 28.73 10.58 -25.45
N GLU A 418 29.22 9.37 -25.23
CA GLU A 418 30.10 8.65 -26.14
C GLU A 418 29.42 8.27 -27.46
N ASP A 419 30.22 7.94 -28.47
CA ASP A 419 29.72 7.52 -29.80
C ASP A 419 29.16 6.10 -29.77
N THR A 420 29.60 5.29 -28.80
CA THR A 420 29.12 3.93 -28.59
C THR A 420 28.69 3.72 -27.14
N PRO A 421 27.69 2.87 -26.87
CA PRO A 421 27.21 2.59 -25.52
C PRO A 421 28.13 1.62 -24.74
N LEU A 422 29.35 1.33 -25.21
CA LEU A 422 30.19 0.24 -24.71
C LEU A 422 30.48 0.34 -23.20
N ASN A 423 30.87 1.52 -22.72
CA ASN A 423 31.14 1.74 -21.29
C ASN A 423 29.89 1.56 -20.43
N LEU A 424 28.73 2.00 -20.97
CA LEU A 424 27.45 1.89 -20.31
C LEU A 424 27.03 0.42 -20.21
N ILE A 425 27.15 -0.34 -21.30
CA ILE A 425 26.87 -1.78 -21.33
C ILE A 425 27.80 -2.52 -20.37
N ARG A 426 29.09 -2.20 -20.32
CA ARG A 426 30.05 -2.80 -19.38
C ARG A 426 29.69 -2.53 -17.92
N THR A 427 29.13 -1.35 -17.62
CA THR A 427 28.67 -1.00 -16.27
C THR A 427 27.38 -1.73 -15.90
N VAL A 428 26.46 -1.86 -16.86
CA VAL A 428 25.17 -2.54 -16.65
C VAL A 428 25.31 -4.06 -16.60
N ALA A 429 26.22 -4.63 -17.40
CA ALA A 429 26.39 -6.07 -17.62
C ALA A 429 25.01 -6.80 -17.72
N PRO A 430 24.20 -6.47 -18.74
CA PRO A 430 22.80 -6.88 -18.81
C PRO A 430 22.68 -8.40 -19.02
N ASP A 431 21.57 -8.98 -18.56
CA ASP A 431 21.26 -10.38 -18.92
C ASP A 431 20.88 -10.46 -20.39
N VAL A 432 20.12 -9.47 -20.88
CA VAL A 432 19.68 -9.41 -22.27
C VAL A 432 20.03 -8.05 -22.86
N LEU A 433 20.90 -8.04 -23.87
CA LEU A 433 21.15 -6.87 -24.71
C LEU A 433 20.22 -6.91 -25.92
N VAL A 434 19.37 -5.89 -26.06
CA VAL A 434 18.38 -5.81 -27.14
C VAL A 434 18.77 -4.73 -28.13
N LYS A 435 18.70 -5.07 -29.42
CA LYS A 435 18.86 -4.12 -30.53
C LYS A 435 17.68 -4.18 -31.49
N GLY A 436 17.23 -3.03 -31.95
CA GLY A 436 16.21 -2.92 -32.98
C GLY A 436 16.81 -3.08 -34.38
N GLY A 437 16.14 -3.84 -35.25
CA GLY A 437 16.48 -4.02 -36.67
C GLY A 437 17.24 -5.30 -37.01
N ASP A 438 17.65 -5.40 -38.27
CA ASP A 438 18.26 -6.61 -38.86
C ASP A 438 19.80 -6.60 -38.75
N TYR A 439 20.31 -6.23 -37.58
CA TYR A 439 21.76 -6.28 -37.33
C TYR A 439 22.21 -7.74 -37.20
N ALA A 440 23.31 -8.11 -37.86
CA ALA A 440 23.99 -9.35 -37.53
C ALA A 440 24.47 -9.26 -36.07
N ILE A 441 24.07 -10.23 -35.24
CA ILE A 441 24.36 -10.26 -33.79
C ILE A 441 25.86 -10.09 -33.51
N GLU A 442 26.72 -10.60 -34.39
CA GLU A 442 28.17 -10.51 -34.31
C GLU A 442 28.72 -9.09 -34.32
N ASN A 443 28.00 -8.15 -34.94
CA ASN A 443 28.42 -6.75 -35.10
C ASN A 443 27.84 -5.83 -34.01
N ILE A 444 27.14 -6.39 -33.01
CA ILE A 444 26.53 -5.61 -31.94
C ILE A 444 27.60 -5.24 -30.90
N VAL A 445 27.87 -3.93 -30.80
CA VAL A 445 28.80 -3.37 -29.80
C VAL A 445 28.34 -3.71 -28.39
N GLY A 446 29.26 -4.28 -27.59
CA GLY A 446 29.04 -4.62 -26.19
C GLY A 446 28.40 -5.98 -25.94
N ARG A 447 28.21 -6.80 -26.98
CA ARG A 447 27.64 -8.15 -26.85
C ARG A 447 28.40 -9.03 -25.87
N GLU A 448 29.74 -8.89 -25.80
CA GLU A 448 30.59 -9.71 -24.92
C GLU A 448 30.37 -9.44 -23.42
N TYR A 449 29.68 -8.36 -23.07
CA TYR A 449 29.33 -8.00 -21.69
C TYR A 449 27.88 -8.36 -21.32
N ALA A 450 27.13 -8.95 -22.25
CA ALA A 450 25.76 -9.41 -22.03
C ALA A 450 25.71 -10.94 -22.01
N GLN A 451 24.81 -11.53 -21.22
CA GLN A 451 24.63 -12.99 -21.22
C GLN A 451 23.94 -13.48 -22.50
N GLU A 452 22.97 -12.71 -22.99
CA GLU A 452 22.22 -12.97 -24.21
C GLU A 452 22.11 -11.69 -25.05
N THR A 453 22.17 -11.80 -26.37
CA THR A 453 21.93 -10.66 -27.28
C THR A 453 20.81 -11.01 -28.25
N VAL A 454 19.78 -10.17 -28.30
CA VAL A 454 18.55 -10.38 -29.09
C VAL A 454 18.32 -9.21 -30.04
N THR A 455 17.96 -9.52 -31.28
CA THR A 455 17.53 -8.53 -32.27
C THR A 455 16.02 -8.60 -32.45
N ILE A 456 15.35 -7.45 -32.31
CA ILE A 456 13.89 -7.35 -32.54
C ILE A 456 13.69 -6.62 -33.87
N PRO A 457 13.04 -7.25 -34.86
CA PRO A 457 12.78 -6.62 -36.15
C PRO A 457 11.88 -5.38 -35.97
N PHE A 458 12.16 -4.34 -36.75
CA PHE A 458 11.33 -3.14 -36.75
C PHE A 458 9.95 -3.44 -37.34
N VAL A 459 8.93 -2.72 -36.88
CA VAL A 459 7.59 -2.79 -37.47
C VAL A 459 7.62 -2.03 -38.80
N ASP A 460 7.26 -2.71 -39.90
CA ASP A 460 7.22 -2.13 -41.24
C ASP A 460 6.37 -0.85 -41.30
N GLY A 461 6.84 0.14 -42.08
CA GLY A 461 6.11 1.37 -42.39
C GLY A 461 6.40 2.60 -41.52
N TYR A 462 7.16 2.49 -40.43
CA TYR A 462 7.42 3.61 -39.51
C TYR A 462 8.92 3.83 -39.28
N SER A 463 9.46 4.91 -39.86
CA SER A 463 10.84 5.37 -39.59
C SER A 463 10.83 6.88 -39.43
N THR A 464 11.51 7.38 -38.40
CA THR A 464 11.67 8.83 -38.15
C THR A 464 12.17 9.58 -39.39
N THR A 465 13.01 8.94 -40.22
CA THR A 465 13.52 9.54 -41.47
C THR A 465 12.43 9.64 -42.55
N LYS A 466 11.52 8.66 -42.64
CA LYS A 466 10.38 8.70 -43.56
C LYS A 466 9.33 9.73 -43.13
N THR A 467 9.06 9.85 -41.83
CA THR A 467 8.11 10.85 -41.29
C THR A 467 8.58 12.28 -41.56
N ILE A 468 9.87 12.58 -41.41
CA ILE A 468 10.44 13.90 -41.72
C ILE A 468 10.51 14.13 -43.24
N GLY A 469 10.82 13.09 -44.03
CA GLY A 469 10.77 13.17 -45.49
C GLY A 469 9.39 13.54 -46.03
N ALA A 470 8.32 12.98 -45.44
CA ALA A 470 6.93 13.32 -45.81
C ALA A 470 6.58 14.79 -45.49
N ILE A 471 7.01 15.29 -44.32
CA ILE A 471 6.75 16.69 -43.91
C ILE A 471 7.50 17.70 -44.82
N ASN A 472 8.68 17.35 -45.32
CA ASN A 472 9.42 18.22 -46.24
C ASN A 472 8.95 18.16 -47.70
N GLN A 473 8.19 17.13 -48.11
CA GLN A 473 7.59 17.06 -49.44
C GLN A 473 6.30 17.89 -49.57
N GLU A 474 5.60 18.19 -48.47
CA GLU A 474 4.42 19.07 -48.47
C GLU A 474 4.76 20.57 -48.52
N LYS A 475 6.05 20.95 -48.46
CA LYS A 475 6.52 22.34 -48.55
C LYS A 475 7.15 22.72 -49.91
N GLN A 476 6.99 21.90 -50.96
CA GLN A 476 7.33 22.28 -52.34
C GLN A 476 6.09 22.63 -53.16
#